data_AF-A0A7V5UJG9-F1
#
_entry.id   AF-A0A7V5UJG9-F1
#
_cell.length_a   1.000
_cell.length_b   1.000
_cell.length_c   1.000
_cell.angle_alpha   90.00
_cell.angle_beta   90.00
_cell.angle_gamma   90.00
#
_symmetry.space_group_name_H-M   'P 1'
#
loop_
_entity.id
_entity.type
_entity.pdbx_description
1 polymer ?
#
loop_
_entity_poly.entity_id
_entity_poly.type
_entity_poly.pdbx_seq_one_letter_code
_entity_poly.pdbx_strand_id
1 'polypeptide(L)'
;MKSARRHELQTNWLADHLGRWLQESQPVLTKALVAIAAVAAIVAAYLWYSSAKQQSQAEAWRSFFLALSGQDTEQIQSSLENVASDYGDSSASLWALVISADVDLGQGMQALFQDKANAINSLSSAAEKYEQVLTELGDGTSQPLLRQRALFGLAQAKEGLGEVDEAIKYYKQAADVDANAILTEQAKKRTEMLAQNDMKRWYFWFKRQEPKPPSAERPASGLPGSLPLMDDLSDFPDLGKAPDTKSSNEEEKKGEAKKGEGASEGGTDKDKASPPKETQEPGSSKSPDSSEKKGSSAKNGDASSK
;
A
#
# COMPACT_ATOMS: atom_id res chain seq x y z
N MET A 1 -39.60 81.86 -31.94
CA MET A 1 -39.79 80.39 -32.00
C MET A 1 -38.47 79.60 -32.15
N LYS A 2 -37.45 79.84 -31.30
CA LYS A 2 -36.16 79.12 -31.34
C LYS A 2 -35.66 78.62 -29.97
N SER A 3 -36.46 78.73 -28.91
CA SER A 3 -36.12 78.22 -27.57
C SER A 3 -36.56 76.77 -27.34
N ALA A 4 -37.56 76.27 -28.07
CA ALA A 4 -38.13 74.93 -27.85
C ALA A 4 -37.23 73.78 -28.34
N ARG A 5 -36.43 73.96 -29.41
CA ARG A 5 -35.61 72.88 -30.01
C ARG A 5 -34.27 72.60 -29.34
N ARG A 6 -33.86 73.38 -28.33
CA ARG A 6 -32.59 73.16 -27.61
C ARG A 6 -32.75 72.34 -26.35
N HIS A 7 -33.98 72.12 -25.88
CA HIS A 7 -34.26 71.25 -24.74
C HIS A 7 -34.49 69.78 -25.10
N GLU A 8 -34.72 69.45 -26.38
CA GLU A 8 -34.96 68.07 -26.84
C GLU A 8 -33.69 67.23 -27.00
N LEU A 9 -32.50 67.84 -26.99
CA LEU A 9 -31.22 67.12 -27.12
C LEU A 9 -30.51 66.89 -25.77
N GLN A 10 -31.13 67.26 -24.64
CA GLN A 10 -30.55 67.09 -23.31
C GLN A 10 -31.23 66.02 -22.44
N THR A 11 -32.42 65.57 -22.82
CA THR A 11 -33.05 64.42 -22.14
C THR A 11 -32.63 63.16 -22.88
N ASN A 12 -31.56 62.54 -22.40
CA ASN A 12 -31.15 61.21 -22.84
C ASN A 12 -32.26 60.23 -22.45
N TRP A 13 -33.24 60.04 -23.34
CA TRP A 13 -34.40 59.16 -23.12
C TRP A 13 -33.99 57.75 -22.71
N LEU A 14 -32.83 57.28 -23.20
CA LEU A 14 -32.26 56.00 -22.81
C LEU A 14 -31.78 56.03 -21.35
N ALA A 15 -31.19 57.13 -20.88
CA ALA A 15 -30.80 57.32 -19.49
C ALA A 15 -32.03 57.46 -18.55
N ASP A 16 -33.11 58.12 -18.98
CA ASP A 16 -34.35 58.20 -18.20
C ASP A 16 -35.12 56.87 -18.17
N HIS A 17 -34.97 56.04 -19.22
CA HIS A 17 -35.56 54.71 -19.27
C HIS A 17 -34.74 53.69 -18.47
N LEU A 18 -33.40 53.74 -18.56
CA LEU A 18 -32.52 52.97 -17.68
C LEU A 18 -32.67 53.40 -16.23
N GLY A 19 -32.81 54.70 -15.96
CA GLY A 19 -32.99 55.24 -14.61
C GLY A 19 -34.25 54.71 -13.96
N ARG A 20 -35.39 54.71 -14.68
CA ARG A 20 -36.65 54.14 -14.20
C ARG A 20 -36.60 52.62 -14.06
N TRP A 21 -36.00 51.92 -15.02
CA TRP A 21 -35.86 50.46 -14.96
C TRP A 21 -34.94 50.01 -13.81
N LEU A 22 -33.88 50.78 -13.54
CA LEU A 22 -32.99 50.57 -12.40
C LEU A 22 -33.68 50.88 -11.07
N GLN A 23 -34.53 51.92 -11.03
CA GLN A 23 -35.25 52.34 -9.83
C GLN A 23 -36.41 51.38 -9.47
N GLU A 24 -37.10 50.82 -10.46
CA GLU A 24 -38.09 49.74 -10.26
C GLU A 24 -37.43 48.39 -9.90
N SER A 25 -36.21 48.13 -10.41
CA SER A 25 -35.50 46.87 -10.16
C SER A 25 -34.65 46.88 -8.89
N GLN A 26 -34.37 48.04 -8.27
CA GLN A 26 -33.57 48.15 -7.04
C GLN A 26 -33.91 47.15 -5.93
N PRO A 27 -35.19 46.90 -5.57
CA PRO A 27 -35.51 45.93 -4.52
C PRO A 27 -35.25 44.48 -4.95
N VAL A 28 -35.33 44.16 -6.24
CA VAL A 28 -35.01 42.83 -6.76
C VAL A 28 -33.50 42.65 -6.90
N LEU A 29 -32.79 43.69 -7.35
CA LEU A 29 -31.32 43.68 -7.50
C LEU A 29 -30.61 43.52 -6.16
N THR A 30 -31.08 44.23 -5.12
CA THR A 30 -30.53 44.11 -3.76
C THR A 30 -30.78 42.72 -3.19
N LYS A 31 -31.98 42.16 -3.34
CA LYS A 31 -32.27 40.77 -2.94
C LYS A 31 -31.45 39.75 -3.73
N ALA A 32 -31.26 39.95 -5.04
CA ALA A 32 -30.43 39.10 -5.89
C ALA A 32 -28.95 39.14 -5.49
N LEU A 33 -28.41 40.33 -5.19
CA LEU A 33 -27.05 40.49 -4.69
C LEU A 33 -26.86 39.83 -3.32
N VAL A 34 -27.82 39.97 -2.40
CA VAL A 34 -27.79 39.28 -1.09
C VAL A 34 -27.84 37.76 -1.29
N ALA A 35 -28.67 37.26 -2.19
CA ALA A 35 -28.74 35.83 -2.51
C ALA A 35 -27.41 35.32 -3.09
N ILE A 36 -26.81 36.05 -4.05
CA ILE A 36 -25.50 35.71 -4.62
C ILE A 36 -24.42 35.74 -3.55
N ALA A 37 -24.42 36.76 -2.69
CA ALA A 37 -23.46 36.87 -1.58
C ALA A 37 -23.61 35.72 -0.58
N ALA A 38 -24.85 35.31 -0.26
CA ALA A 38 -25.12 34.16 0.61
C ALA A 38 -24.62 32.85 -0.03
N VAL A 39 -24.86 32.63 -1.32
CA VAL A 39 -24.34 31.46 -2.05
C VAL A 39 -22.81 31.48 -2.08
N ALA A 40 -22.20 32.65 -2.36
CA ALA A 40 -20.75 32.79 -2.36
C ALA A 40 -20.14 32.50 -0.97
N ALA A 41 -20.80 32.90 0.12
CA ALA A 41 -20.37 32.60 1.48
C ALA A 41 -20.42 31.09 1.77
N ILE A 42 -21.49 30.40 1.34
CA ILE A 42 -21.62 28.94 1.48
C ILE A 42 -20.53 28.22 0.67
N VAL A 43 -20.28 28.65 -0.58
CA VAL A 43 -19.21 28.09 -1.42
C VAL A 43 -17.84 28.33 -0.79
N ALA A 44 -17.56 29.52 -0.29
CA ALA A 44 -16.30 29.83 0.40
C ALA A 44 -16.11 28.97 1.65
N ALA A 45 -17.16 28.79 2.45
CA ALA A 45 -17.12 27.91 3.63
C ALA A 45 -16.85 26.44 3.24
N TYR A 46 -17.50 25.95 2.17
CA TYR A 46 -17.27 24.60 1.65
C TYR A 46 -15.84 24.42 1.12
N LEU A 47 -15.33 25.40 0.34
CA LEU A 47 -13.97 25.36 -0.18
C LEU A 47 -12.94 25.38 0.95
N TRP A 48 -13.12 26.23 1.96
CA TRP A 48 -12.24 26.27 3.13
C TRP A 48 -12.24 24.93 3.88
N TYR A 49 -13.42 24.37 4.17
CA TYR A 49 -13.55 23.07 4.84
C TYR A 49 -12.91 21.93 4.02
N SER A 50 -13.13 21.92 2.71
CA SER A 50 -12.55 20.91 1.81
C SER A 50 -11.01 21.02 1.74
N SER A 51 -10.48 22.24 1.71
CA SER A 51 -9.03 22.49 1.69
C SER A 51 -8.35 22.08 3.01
N ALA A 52 -9.00 22.32 4.15
CA ALA A 52 -8.51 21.89 5.45
C ALA A 52 -8.44 20.35 5.57
N LYS A 53 -9.46 19.64 5.08
CA LYS A 53 -9.44 18.17 5.02
C LYS A 53 -8.32 17.64 4.12
N GLN A 54 -8.12 18.25 2.95
CA GLN A 54 -7.07 17.80 2.04
C GLN A 54 -5.66 18.01 2.61
N GLN A 55 -5.44 19.11 3.34
CA GLN A 55 -4.18 19.36 4.05
C GLN A 55 -3.94 18.33 5.16
N SER A 56 -4.97 18.03 5.97
CA SER A 56 -4.88 17.01 7.01
C SER A 56 -4.58 15.62 6.45
N GLN A 57 -5.22 15.22 5.33
CA GLN A 57 -4.91 13.94 4.68
C GLN A 57 -3.49 13.90 4.11
N ALA A 58 -3.01 15.00 3.50
CA ALA A 58 -1.64 15.07 2.98
C ALA A 58 -0.61 14.91 4.10
N GLU A 59 -0.85 15.53 5.26
CA GLU A 59 0.01 15.42 6.42
C GLU A 59 -0.02 14.00 7.03
N ALA A 60 -1.19 13.37 7.12
CA ALA A 60 -1.33 11.99 7.57
C ALA A 60 -0.52 11.01 6.70
N TRP A 61 -0.60 11.16 5.37
CA TRP A 61 0.22 10.36 4.44
C TRP A 61 1.71 10.66 4.57
N ARG A 62 2.09 11.93 4.77
CA ARG A 62 3.49 12.31 5.00
C ARG A 62 4.04 11.63 6.26
N SER A 63 3.30 11.68 7.36
CA SER A 63 3.68 11.02 8.62
C SER A 63 3.73 9.51 8.47
N PHE A 64 2.78 8.89 7.74
CA PHE A 64 2.82 7.45 7.43
C PHE A 64 4.10 7.05 6.69
N PHE A 65 4.45 7.74 5.60
CA PHE A 65 5.67 7.40 4.85
C PHE A 65 6.94 7.67 5.65
N LEU A 66 6.94 8.69 6.52
CA LEU A 66 8.05 8.94 7.43
C LEU A 66 8.20 7.82 8.46
N ALA A 67 7.08 7.32 9.02
CA ALA A 67 7.09 6.19 9.95
C ALA A 67 7.67 4.92 9.31
N LEU A 68 7.38 4.66 8.04
CA LEU A 68 7.96 3.54 7.29
C LEU A 68 9.46 3.67 7.01
N SER A 69 10.05 4.86 7.19
CA SER A 69 11.48 5.09 6.97
C SER A 69 12.36 4.84 8.20
N GLY A 70 11.78 4.34 9.29
CA GLY A 70 12.50 3.96 10.51
C GLY A 70 13.61 2.94 10.25
N GLN A 71 14.62 2.92 11.13
CA GLN A 71 15.80 2.06 10.93
C GLN A 71 15.59 0.61 11.40
N ASP A 72 14.74 0.41 12.40
CA ASP A 72 14.42 -0.89 12.96
C ASP A 72 12.90 -1.11 13.05
N THR A 73 12.52 -2.37 13.23
CA THR A 73 11.12 -2.81 13.23
C THR A 73 10.32 -2.19 14.38
N GLU A 74 10.93 -2.00 15.55
CA GLU A 74 10.27 -1.44 16.75
C GLU A 74 9.98 0.05 16.58
N GLN A 75 10.93 0.82 16.02
CA GLN A 75 10.72 2.22 15.67
C GLN A 75 9.66 2.37 14.58
N ILE A 76 9.68 1.52 13.55
CA ILE A 76 8.66 1.54 12.49
C ILE A 76 7.28 1.30 13.11
N GLN A 77 7.14 0.26 13.92
CA GLN A 77 5.88 -0.11 14.56
C GLN A 77 5.33 1.01 15.45
N SER A 78 6.13 1.50 16.40
CA SER A 78 5.73 2.59 17.30
C SER A 78 5.38 3.88 16.55
N SER A 79 6.12 4.20 15.48
CA SER A 79 5.82 5.37 14.65
C SER A 79 4.51 5.20 13.88
N LEU A 80 4.20 4.00 13.37
CA LEU A 80 2.93 3.72 12.71
C LEU A 80 1.74 3.78 13.67
N GLU A 81 1.90 3.29 14.90
CA GLU A 81 0.88 3.40 15.95
C GLU A 81 0.60 4.87 16.33
N ASN A 82 1.64 5.69 16.40
CA ASN A 82 1.47 7.14 16.59
C ASN A 82 0.67 7.76 15.44
N VAL A 83 0.96 7.41 14.18
CA VAL A 83 0.18 7.88 13.02
C VAL A 83 -1.28 7.42 13.11
N ALA A 84 -1.53 6.18 13.54
CA ALA A 84 -2.88 5.68 13.72
C ALA A 84 -3.66 6.49 14.78
N SER A 85 -3.00 6.84 15.90
CA SER A 85 -3.58 7.65 16.98
C SER A 85 -3.79 9.12 16.59
N ASP A 86 -2.82 9.73 15.90
CA ASP A 86 -2.81 11.18 15.64
C ASP A 86 -3.81 11.61 14.55
N TYR A 87 -4.11 10.72 13.60
CA TYR A 87 -4.96 11.03 12.43
C TYR A 87 -6.28 10.26 12.37
N GLY A 88 -6.66 9.55 13.44
CA GLY A 88 -8.00 8.98 13.63
C GLY A 88 -8.43 8.01 12.52
N ASP A 89 -9.57 8.29 11.87
CA ASP A 89 -10.18 7.47 10.81
C ASP A 89 -9.68 7.81 9.39
N SER A 90 -8.61 8.61 9.27
CA SER A 90 -8.02 8.91 7.97
C SER A 90 -7.57 7.62 7.24
N SER A 91 -7.55 7.64 5.91
CA SER A 91 -7.06 6.48 5.16
C SER A 91 -5.61 6.12 5.55
N ALA A 92 -4.75 7.12 5.73
CA ALA A 92 -3.35 6.92 6.11
C ALA A 92 -3.20 6.30 7.51
N SER A 93 -4.01 6.70 8.49
CA SER A 93 -3.99 6.11 9.83
C SER A 93 -4.47 4.67 9.83
N LEU A 94 -5.50 4.34 9.05
CA LEU A 94 -5.96 2.95 8.91
C LEU A 94 -4.91 2.07 8.21
N TRP A 95 -4.21 2.60 7.20
CA TRP A 95 -3.06 1.92 6.60
C TRP A 95 -1.92 1.76 7.60
N ALA A 96 -1.62 2.78 8.40
CA ALA A 96 -0.61 2.70 9.45
C ALA A 96 -0.91 1.58 10.44
N LEU A 97 -2.17 1.48 10.87
CA LEU A 97 -2.63 0.46 11.81
C LEU A 97 -2.54 -0.95 11.22
N VAL A 98 -2.93 -1.15 9.95
CA VAL A 98 -2.75 -2.45 9.25
C VAL A 98 -1.29 -2.84 9.15
N ILE A 99 -0.39 -1.92 8.80
CA ILE A 99 1.04 -2.25 8.70
C ILE A 99 1.65 -2.53 10.08
N SER A 100 1.23 -1.81 11.12
CA SER A 100 1.62 -2.15 12.50
C SER A 100 1.14 -3.56 12.90
N ALA A 101 -0.10 -3.93 12.55
CA ALA A 101 -0.62 -5.28 12.74
C ALA A 101 0.18 -6.34 11.95
N ASP A 102 0.60 -6.03 10.72
CA ASP A 102 1.45 -6.92 9.90
C ASP A 102 2.82 -7.16 10.58
N VAL A 103 3.38 -6.15 11.26
CA VAL A 103 4.62 -6.29 12.03
C VAL A 103 4.43 -7.26 13.19
N ASP A 104 3.38 -7.07 13.99
CA ASP A 104 3.04 -7.96 15.10
C ASP A 104 2.75 -9.39 14.64
N LEU A 105 2.04 -9.54 13.52
CA LEU A 105 1.77 -10.84 12.90
C LEU A 105 3.08 -11.53 12.52
N GLY A 106 4.00 -10.80 11.89
CA GLY A 106 5.32 -11.31 11.53
C GLY A 106 6.14 -11.75 12.74
N GLN A 107 6.20 -10.93 13.79
CA GLN A 107 6.88 -11.26 15.05
C GLN A 107 6.27 -12.49 15.72
N GLY A 108 4.93 -12.53 15.80
CA GLY A 108 4.19 -13.63 16.39
C GLY A 108 4.42 -14.96 15.66
N MET A 109 4.38 -14.94 14.32
CA MET A 109 4.68 -16.12 13.49
C MET A 109 6.11 -16.64 13.67
N GLN A 110 7.09 -15.75 13.82
CA GLN A 110 8.49 -16.14 14.04
C GLN A 110 8.71 -16.74 15.44
N ALA A 111 8.01 -16.20 16.44
CA ALA A 111 8.12 -16.63 17.83
C ALA A 111 7.41 -17.96 18.11
N LEU A 112 6.42 -18.37 17.31
CA LEU A 112 5.57 -19.56 17.54
C LEU A 112 6.35 -20.85 17.87
N PHE A 113 7.53 -21.02 17.28
CA PHE A 113 8.34 -22.24 17.42
C PHE A 113 9.48 -22.13 18.43
N GLN A 114 9.65 -20.98 19.07
CA GLN A 114 10.79 -20.68 19.96
C GLN A 114 10.34 -20.13 21.32
N ASP A 115 9.37 -19.22 21.29
CA ASP A 115 8.78 -18.55 22.44
C ASP A 115 7.28 -18.36 22.20
N LYS A 116 6.53 -19.40 22.58
CA LYS A 116 5.07 -19.43 22.35
C LYS A 116 4.34 -18.34 23.14
N ALA A 117 4.86 -17.92 24.30
CA ALA A 117 4.20 -16.90 25.11
C ALA A 117 4.30 -15.53 24.41
N ASN A 118 5.50 -15.17 23.95
CA ASN A 118 5.68 -13.96 23.15
C ASN A 118 4.91 -14.03 21.82
N ALA A 119 4.87 -15.20 21.19
CA ALA A 119 4.06 -15.41 19.98
C ALA A 119 2.59 -15.07 20.20
N ILE A 120 1.98 -15.59 21.27
CA ILE A 120 0.58 -15.35 21.59
C ILE A 120 0.32 -13.86 21.83
N ASN A 121 1.22 -13.17 22.54
CA ASN A 121 1.07 -11.73 22.78
C ASN A 121 1.08 -10.93 21.48
N SER A 122 2.08 -11.15 20.60
CA SER A 122 2.17 -10.44 19.32
C SER A 122 0.99 -10.79 18.41
N LEU A 123 0.57 -12.06 18.34
CA LEU A 123 -0.57 -12.45 17.50
C LEU A 123 -1.91 -11.90 17.99
N SER A 124 -2.09 -11.78 19.31
CA SER A 124 -3.28 -11.17 19.88
C SER A 124 -3.31 -9.67 19.58
N SER A 125 -2.18 -8.98 19.74
CA SER A 125 -2.01 -7.56 19.35
C SER A 125 -2.29 -7.33 17.86
N ALA A 126 -1.78 -8.20 16.98
CA ALA A 126 -2.09 -8.14 15.55
C ALA A 126 -3.60 -8.28 15.28
N ALA A 127 -4.24 -9.28 15.90
CA ALA A 127 -5.68 -9.51 15.74
C ALA A 127 -6.51 -8.31 16.19
N GLU A 128 -6.21 -7.73 17.36
CA GLU A 128 -6.89 -6.54 17.89
C GLU A 128 -6.76 -5.35 16.93
N LYS A 129 -5.57 -5.11 16.38
CA LYS A 129 -5.34 -4.01 15.42
C LYS A 129 -6.10 -4.21 14.10
N TYR A 130 -6.15 -5.42 13.56
CA TYR A 130 -6.97 -5.69 12.37
C TYR A 130 -8.47 -5.54 12.66
N GLU A 131 -8.96 -6.01 13.81
CA GLU A 131 -10.35 -5.84 14.22
C GLU A 131 -10.72 -4.36 14.40
N GLN A 132 -9.80 -3.55 14.95
CA GLN A 132 -9.97 -2.11 15.03
C GLN A 132 -10.10 -1.49 13.62
N VAL A 133 -9.22 -1.83 12.67
CA VAL A 133 -9.33 -1.34 11.28
C VAL A 133 -10.67 -1.71 10.65
N LEU A 134 -11.14 -2.95 10.84
CA LEU A 134 -12.42 -3.40 10.30
C LEU A 134 -13.61 -2.68 10.93
N THR A 135 -13.51 -2.34 12.21
CA THR A 135 -14.52 -1.54 12.94
C THR A 135 -14.59 -0.14 12.38
N GLU A 136 -13.45 0.55 12.23
CA GLU A 136 -13.39 1.92 11.69
C GLU A 136 -13.79 1.98 10.21
N LEU A 137 -13.51 0.94 9.42
CA LEU A 137 -13.92 0.86 8.02
C LEU A 137 -15.43 0.61 7.82
N GLY A 138 -16.14 0.12 8.84
CA GLY A 138 -17.56 -0.21 8.73
C GLY A 138 -17.86 -1.30 7.69
N ASP A 139 -18.60 -0.96 6.62
CA ASP A 139 -18.87 -1.87 5.50
C ASP A 139 -17.67 -2.03 4.54
N GLY A 140 -16.69 -1.13 4.64
CA GLY A 140 -15.48 -1.07 3.83
C GLY A 140 -15.70 -0.79 2.34
N THR A 141 -16.88 -0.30 1.94
CA THR A 141 -17.19 0.02 0.54
C THR A 141 -16.24 1.07 -0.04
N SER A 142 -15.78 2.00 0.80
CA SER A 142 -14.86 3.08 0.40
C SER A 142 -13.40 2.62 0.22
N GLN A 143 -12.99 1.52 0.85
CA GLN A 143 -11.61 1.03 0.84
C GLN A 143 -11.58 -0.51 0.80
N PRO A 144 -12.09 -1.13 -0.29
CA PRO A 144 -12.29 -2.58 -0.35
C PRO A 144 -10.96 -3.36 -0.29
N LEU A 145 -9.88 -2.81 -0.85
CA LEU A 145 -8.54 -3.40 -0.76
C LEU A 145 -8.04 -3.46 0.69
N LEU A 146 -8.22 -2.36 1.45
CA LEU A 146 -7.79 -2.29 2.84
C LEU A 146 -8.60 -3.24 3.72
N ARG A 147 -9.92 -3.31 3.49
CA ARG A 147 -10.81 -4.27 4.15
C ARG A 147 -10.36 -5.71 3.89
N GLN A 148 -10.11 -6.06 2.63
CA GLN A 148 -9.67 -7.42 2.28
C GLN A 148 -8.33 -7.77 2.94
N ARG A 149 -7.37 -6.83 2.95
CA ARG A 149 -6.08 -7.02 3.61
C ARG A 149 -6.24 -7.25 5.12
N ALA A 150 -7.03 -6.42 5.80
CA ALA A 150 -7.26 -6.55 7.24
C ALA A 150 -7.97 -7.88 7.58
N LEU A 151 -8.98 -8.29 6.81
CA LEU A 151 -9.64 -9.60 6.99
C LEU A 151 -8.66 -10.76 6.79
N PHE A 152 -7.80 -10.68 5.78
CA PHE A 152 -6.81 -11.72 5.51
C PHE A 152 -5.75 -11.81 6.62
N GLY A 153 -5.23 -10.66 7.08
CA GLY A 153 -4.27 -10.60 8.18
C GLY A 153 -4.87 -11.08 9.50
N LEU A 154 -6.12 -10.70 9.80
CA LEU A 154 -6.85 -11.20 10.97
C LEU A 154 -7.01 -12.72 10.92
N ALA A 155 -7.34 -13.26 9.75
CA ALA A 155 -7.42 -14.70 9.57
C ALA A 155 -6.08 -15.40 9.85
N GLN A 156 -4.96 -14.82 9.39
CA GLN A 156 -3.61 -15.34 9.68
C GLN A 156 -3.27 -15.27 11.17
N ALA A 157 -3.60 -14.17 11.85
CA ALA A 157 -3.38 -14.02 13.29
C ALA A 157 -4.16 -15.07 14.08
N LYS A 158 -5.45 -15.23 13.77
CA LYS A 158 -6.34 -16.23 14.38
C LYS A 158 -5.87 -17.66 14.11
N GLU A 159 -5.40 -17.94 12.90
CA GLU A 159 -4.81 -19.22 12.55
C GLU A 159 -3.56 -19.51 13.40
N GLY A 160 -2.71 -18.49 13.57
CA GLY A 160 -1.54 -18.52 14.42
C GLY A 160 -1.82 -18.82 15.89
N LEU A 161 -2.91 -18.26 16.42
CA LEU A 161 -3.42 -18.53 17.77
C LEU A 161 -4.03 -19.94 17.91
N GLY A 162 -4.15 -20.69 16.80
CA GLY A 162 -4.79 -21.99 16.76
C GLY A 162 -6.32 -21.91 16.78
N GLU A 163 -6.90 -20.73 16.51
CA GLU A 163 -8.33 -20.46 16.41
C GLU A 163 -8.82 -20.73 14.98
N VAL A 164 -8.61 -21.97 14.52
CA VAL A 164 -8.79 -22.39 13.11
C VAL A 164 -10.21 -22.10 12.58
N ASP A 165 -11.24 -22.31 13.40
CA ASP A 165 -12.62 -22.06 12.99
C ASP A 165 -12.90 -20.56 12.76
N GLU A 166 -12.27 -19.68 13.54
CA GLU A 166 -12.36 -18.23 13.34
C GLU A 166 -11.55 -17.79 12.12
N ALA A 167 -10.34 -18.33 11.96
CA ALA A 167 -9.51 -18.09 10.79
C ALA A 167 -10.25 -18.42 9.49
N ILE A 168 -10.93 -19.57 9.42
CA ILE A 168 -11.75 -19.97 8.27
C ILE A 168 -12.86 -18.95 7.99
N LYS A 169 -13.52 -18.41 9.02
CA LYS A 169 -14.57 -17.39 8.85
C LYS A 169 -14.00 -16.13 8.20
N TYR A 170 -12.87 -15.64 8.70
CA TYR A 170 -12.25 -14.41 8.18
C TYR A 170 -11.62 -14.60 6.81
N TYR A 171 -11.03 -15.76 6.50
CA TYR A 171 -10.59 -16.07 5.14
C TYR A 171 -11.74 -16.07 4.14
N LYS A 172 -12.90 -16.64 4.49
CA LYS A 172 -14.09 -16.57 3.63
C LYS A 172 -14.53 -15.13 3.39
N GLN A 173 -14.62 -14.34 4.46
CA GLN A 173 -14.95 -12.91 4.33
C GLN A 173 -13.93 -12.16 3.46
N ALA A 174 -12.63 -12.44 3.59
CA ALA A 174 -11.59 -11.85 2.74
C ALA A 174 -11.75 -12.26 1.26
N ALA A 175 -12.13 -13.52 1.00
CA ALA A 175 -12.41 -13.99 -0.35
C ALA A 175 -13.67 -13.34 -0.96
N ASP A 176 -14.67 -13.04 -0.15
CA ASP A 176 -15.93 -12.44 -0.60
C ASP A 176 -15.81 -10.96 -1.00
N VAL A 177 -14.81 -10.23 -0.47
CA VAL A 177 -14.57 -8.82 -0.84
C VAL A 177 -14.05 -8.67 -2.27
N ASP A 178 -13.23 -9.62 -2.72
CA ASP A 178 -12.66 -9.72 -4.08
C ASP A 178 -12.03 -8.44 -4.68
N ALA A 179 -11.36 -7.64 -3.84
CA ALA A 179 -10.67 -6.41 -4.29
C ALA A 179 -9.30 -6.69 -4.94
N ASN A 180 -8.66 -7.79 -4.53
CA ASN A 180 -7.36 -8.26 -4.99
C ASN A 180 -7.45 -9.76 -5.26
N ALA A 181 -7.39 -10.13 -6.53
CA ALA A 181 -7.54 -11.51 -6.97
C ALA A 181 -6.51 -12.47 -6.33
N ILE A 182 -5.30 -12.02 -6.05
CA ILE A 182 -4.25 -12.86 -5.44
C ILE A 182 -4.65 -13.19 -3.99
N LEU A 183 -5.08 -12.19 -3.21
CA LEU A 183 -5.54 -12.41 -1.85
C LEU A 183 -6.81 -13.27 -1.84
N THR A 184 -7.73 -13.05 -2.78
CA THR A 184 -8.93 -13.87 -2.93
C THR A 184 -8.58 -15.35 -3.12
N GLU A 185 -7.71 -15.66 -4.07
CA GLU A 185 -7.28 -17.04 -4.36
C GLU A 185 -6.53 -17.66 -3.18
N GLN A 186 -5.65 -16.89 -2.52
CA GLN A 186 -4.96 -17.36 -1.33
C GLN A 186 -5.93 -17.68 -0.18
N ALA A 187 -6.93 -16.83 0.04
CA ALA A 187 -7.91 -17.01 1.10
C ALA A 187 -8.80 -18.24 0.86
N LYS A 188 -9.24 -18.46 -0.39
CA LYS A 188 -9.97 -19.67 -0.81
C LYS A 188 -9.14 -20.92 -0.58
N LYS A 189 -7.91 -20.94 -1.12
CA LYS A 189 -6.99 -22.07 -0.97
C LYS A 189 -6.72 -22.38 0.50
N ARG A 190 -6.51 -21.34 1.33
CA ARG A 190 -6.27 -21.55 2.76
C ARG A 190 -7.50 -22.09 3.48
N THR A 191 -8.68 -21.58 3.16
CA THR A 191 -9.95 -22.11 3.68
C THR A 191 -10.12 -23.61 3.38
N GLU A 192 -9.84 -24.03 2.15
CA GLU A 192 -9.91 -25.44 1.74
C GLU A 192 -8.90 -26.30 2.50
N MET A 193 -7.66 -25.84 2.63
CA MET A 193 -6.61 -26.54 3.38
C MET A 193 -6.98 -26.70 4.86
N LEU A 194 -7.42 -25.63 5.52
CA LEU A 194 -7.80 -25.67 6.94
C LEU A 194 -9.02 -26.55 7.21
N ALA A 195 -9.87 -26.78 6.20
CA ALA A 195 -11.00 -27.70 6.31
C ALA A 195 -10.59 -29.18 6.33
N GLN A 196 -9.40 -29.52 5.82
CA GLN A 196 -8.91 -30.91 5.75
C GLN A 196 -8.65 -31.49 7.15
N ASN A 197 -8.95 -32.78 7.31
CA ASN A 197 -8.76 -33.47 8.59
C ASN A 197 -7.29 -33.49 9.04
N ASP A 198 -6.34 -33.56 8.10
CA ASP A 198 -4.90 -33.59 8.41
C ASP A 198 -4.45 -32.26 9.01
N MET A 199 -4.88 -31.13 8.45
CA MET A 199 -4.60 -29.81 9.02
C MET A 199 -5.23 -29.64 10.38
N LYS A 200 -6.49 -30.06 10.58
CA LYS A 200 -7.13 -30.02 11.91
C LYS A 200 -6.37 -30.84 12.94
N ARG A 201 -5.91 -32.04 12.57
CA ARG A 201 -5.06 -32.88 13.42
C ARG A 201 -3.73 -32.20 13.74
N TRP A 202 -3.10 -31.57 12.75
CA TRP A 202 -1.87 -30.81 12.95
C TRP A 202 -2.05 -29.66 13.94
N TYR A 203 -3.06 -28.80 13.79
CA TYR A 203 -3.30 -27.70 14.74
C TYR A 203 -3.63 -28.19 16.14
N PHE A 204 -4.40 -29.29 16.26
CA PHE A 204 -4.71 -29.89 17.55
C PHE A 204 -3.46 -30.40 18.26
N TRP A 205 -2.54 -31.02 17.52
CA TRP A 205 -1.22 -31.43 18.02
C TRP A 205 -0.35 -30.21 18.35
N PHE A 206 -0.21 -29.26 17.42
CA PHE A 206 0.63 -28.08 17.56
C PHE A 206 0.26 -27.24 18.78
N LYS A 207 -1.04 -27.12 19.07
CA LYS A 207 -1.54 -26.39 20.24
C LYS A 207 -1.00 -26.94 21.57
N ARG A 208 -0.64 -28.23 21.63
CA ARG A 208 -0.07 -28.89 22.83
C ARG A 208 1.44 -28.70 22.95
N GLN A 209 2.11 -28.28 21.88
CA GLN A 209 3.56 -28.10 21.88
C GLN A 209 3.93 -26.84 22.67
N GLU A 210 4.97 -26.96 23.49
CA GLU A 210 5.55 -25.87 24.27
C GLU A 210 7.06 -25.82 24.00
N PRO A 211 7.47 -25.28 22.83
CA PRO A 211 8.88 -25.15 22.52
C PRO A 211 9.53 -24.24 23.56
N LYS A 212 10.64 -24.71 24.12
CA LYS A 212 11.48 -23.91 25.02
C LYS A 212 12.60 -23.30 24.19
N PRO A 213 12.98 -22.03 24.43
CA PRO A 213 14.13 -21.45 23.77
C PRO A 213 15.37 -22.30 24.06
N PRO A 214 16.29 -22.46 23.10
CA PRO A 214 17.52 -23.21 23.32
C PRO A 214 18.26 -22.61 24.53
N SER A 215 18.42 -23.40 25.58
CA SER A 215 19.12 -22.96 26.78
C SER A 215 20.56 -22.58 26.41
N ALA A 216 21.01 -21.40 26.84
CA ALA A 216 22.38 -20.90 26.63
C ALA A 216 23.46 -21.84 27.23
N GLU A 217 23.04 -22.82 28.04
CA GLU A 217 23.91 -23.79 28.70
C GLU A 217 24.19 -25.05 27.89
N ARG A 218 23.67 -25.23 26.66
CA ARG A 218 24.08 -26.40 25.87
C ARG A 218 25.57 -26.23 25.51
N PRO A 219 26.51 -27.03 26.08
CA PRO A 219 27.86 -27.01 25.55
C PRO A 219 27.77 -27.36 24.07
N ALA A 220 28.65 -26.80 23.26
CA ALA A 220 28.89 -27.21 21.88
C ALA A 220 29.46 -28.65 21.87
N SER A 221 28.69 -29.60 22.39
CA SER A 221 28.93 -31.03 22.39
C SER A 221 28.45 -31.54 21.05
N GLY A 222 29.17 -31.18 20.01
CA GLY A 222 28.89 -31.61 18.67
C GLY A 222 30.09 -31.35 17.79
N LEU A 223 30.80 -32.42 17.44
CA LEU A 223 31.77 -32.42 16.34
C LEU A 223 31.16 -31.69 15.12
N PRO A 224 31.95 -30.95 14.33
CA PRO A 224 31.46 -30.34 13.09
C PRO A 224 30.78 -31.42 12.23
N GLY A 225 29.47 -31.28 12.00
CA GLY A 225 28.64 -32.25 11.28
C GLY A 225 27.69 -33.09 12.13
N SER A 226 27.67 -32.95 13.46
CA SER A 226 26.64 -33.59 14.29
C SER A 226 25.33 -32.79 14.23
N LEU A 227 24.30 -33.41 13.64
CA LEU A 227 22.94 -32.91 13.70
C LEU A 227 22.49 -32.90 15.17
N PRO A 228 21.76 -31.87 15.62
CA PRO A 228 21.13 -31.90 16.93
C PRO A 228 20.30 -33.17 17.05
N LEU A 229 20.44 -33.88 18.17
CA LEU A 229 19.63 -35.05 18.48
C LEU A 229 18.17 -34.56 18.52
N MET A 230 17.40 -34.94 17.51
CA MET A 230 15.95 -34.77 17.51
C MET A 230 15.42 -35.70 18.59
N ASP A 231 15.14 -35.15 19.78
CA ASP A 231 14.50 -35.90 20.85
C ASP A 231 13.11 -36.31 20.34
N ASP A 232 12.93 -37.62 20.18
CA ASP A 232 11.68 -38.35 20.01
C ASP A 232 10.66 -37.82 18.97
N LEU A 233 10.70 -38.37 17.76
CA LEU A 233 9.71 -38.13 16.69
C LEU A 233 8.36 -38.85 16.92
N SER A 234 8.20 -39.61 18.02
CA SER A 234 7.00 -40.43 18.26
C SER A 234 5.74 -39.62 18.52
N ASP A 235 5.87 -38.35 18.92
CA ASP A 235 4.73 -37.47 19.19
C ASP A 235 4.24 -36.74 17.92
N PHE A 236 4.89 -36.90 16.76
CA PHE A 236 4.45 -36.22 15.53
C PHE A 236 3.13 -36.82 15.00
N PRO A 237 2.14 -36.00 14.60
CA PRO A 237 0.88 -36.51 14.09
C PRO A 237 1.11 -37.22 12.75
N ASP A 238 0.47 -38.38 12.55
CA ASP A 238 0.43 -39.02 11.24
C ASP A 238 -0.43 -38.18 10.29
N LEU A 239 0.26 -37.38 9.47
CA LEU A 239 -0.35 -36.49 8.45
C LEU A 239 -0.68 -37.23 7.14
N GLY A 240 -0.62 -38.57 7.13
CA GLY A 240 -0.83 -39.38 5.93
C GLY A 240 0.40 -39.38 5.02
N LYS A 241 0.33 -40.16 3.93
CA LYS A 241 1.42 -40.25 2.95
C LYS A 241 1.55 -38.92 2.21
N ALA A 242 2.78 -38.40 2.14
CA ALA A 242 3.12 -37.30 1.25
C ALA A 242 2.69 -37.66 -0.19
N PRO A 243 2.16 -36.70 -0.97
CA PRO A 243 1.86 -36.93 -2.37
C PRO A 243 3.15 -37.34 -3.10
N ASP A 244 3.08 -38.41 -3.90
CA ASP A 244 4.20 -38.94 -4.68
C ASP A 244 4.74 -37.88 -5.67
N THR A 245 5.62 -36.99 -5.21
CA THR A 245 6.48 -36.22 -6.08
C THR A 245 7.52 -37.17 -6.64
N LYS A 246 7.30 -37.64 -7.87
CA LYS A 246 8.33 -38.29 -8.68
C LYS A 246 9.51 -37.31 -8.82
N SER A 247 10.46 -37.42 -7.89
CA SER A 247 11.79 -36.85 -8.02
C SER A 247 12.50 -37.62 -9.13
N SER A 248 12.49 -37.06 -10.34
CA SER A 248 13.34 -37.52 -11.43
C SER A 248 14.80 -37.27 -11.04
N ASN A 249 15.48 -38.31 -10.58
CA ASN A 249 16.92 -38.35 -10.38
C ASN A 249 17.59 -38.99 -11.61
N GLU A 250 18.89 -38.70 -11.77
CA GLU A 250 19.90 -39.38 -12.60
C GLU A 250 20.06 -38.95 -14.07
N GLU A 251 21.02 -38.04 -14.28
CA GLU A 251 22.14 -38.31 -15.20
C GLU A 251 23.43 -37.71 -14.61
N GLU A 252 24.04 -38.42 -13.67
CA GLU A 252 25.49 -38.31 -13.39
C GLU A 252 26.21 -39.31 -14.31
N LYS A 253 26.97 -38.81 -15.29
CA LYS A 253 28.00 -39.60 -15.97
C LYS A 253 29.39 -39.07 -15.63
N LYS A 254 30.03 -39.86 -14.80
CA LYS A 254 31.46 -39.96 -14.46
C LYS A 254 32.39 -39.80 -15.68
N GLY A 255 33.41 -38.96 -15.55
CA GLY A 255 34.58 -38.88 -16.41
C GLY A 255 35.81 -38.47 -15.60
N GLU A 256 36.72 -39.42 -15.40
CA GLU A 256 37.93 -39.35 -14.58
C GLU A 256 39.02 -38.39 -15.11
N ALA A 257 39.62 -37.66 -14.15
CA ALA A 257 41.05 -37.43 -13.91
C ALA A 257 42.03 -37.15 -15.06
N LYS A 258 42.71 -35.99 -14.97
CA LYS A 258 44.18 -35.95 -15.04
C LYS A 258 44.79 -34.86 -14.17
N LYS A 259 45.65 -35.30 -13.25
CA LYS A 259 46.51 -34.56 -12.33
C LYS A 259 47.76 -34.05 -13.06
N GLY A 260 48.22 -32.85 -12.73
CA GLY A 260 49.53 -32.31 -13.12
C GLY A 260 49.87 -31.08 -12.26
N GLU A 261 50.76 -31.28 -11.29
CA GLU A 261 51.33 -30.29 -10.36
C GLU A 261 52.34 -29.34 -11.02
N GLY A 262 52.50 -28.14 -10.44
CA GLY A 262 53.82 -27.50 -10.26
C GLY A 262 53.96 -26.02 -10.64
N ALA A 263 54.01 -25.14 -9.62
CA ALA A 263 54.97 -24.03 -9.35
C ALA A 263 55.35 -23.02 -10.48
N SER A 264 55.66 -21.73 -10.30
CA SER A 264 55.86 -20.77 -9.20
C SER A 264 56.00 -19.37 -9.84
N GLU A 265 55.74 -18.31 -9.06
CA GLU A 265 56.34 -16.95 -9.10
C GLU A 265 56.26 -16.03 -10.35
N GLY A 266 55.51 -14.93 -10.16
CA GLY A 266 56.01 -13.55 -10.06
C GLY A 266 57.07 -13.00 -11.03
N GLY A 267 56.73 -11.89 -11.71
CA GLY A 267 57.75 -11.02 -12.31
C GLY A 267 57.23 -10.08 -13.40
N THR A 268 57.08 -8.81 -13.03
CA THR A 268 56.69 -7.63 -13.82
C THR A 268 57.62 -7.23 -14.98
N ASP A 269 56.98 -6.69 -16.02
CA ASP A 269 57.27 -5.41 -16.71
C ASP A 269 57.96 -5.35 -18.10
N LYS A 270 57.38 -4.42 -18.88
CA LYS A 270 57.89 -3.60 -19.99
C LYS A 270 57.85 -4.05 -21.46
N ASP A 271 56.91 -3.36 -22.13
CA ASP A 271 57.09 -2.49 -23.31
C ASP A 271 57.40 -3.10 -24.68
N LYS A 272 56.41 -3.02 -25.59
CA LYS A 272 56.52 -2.10 -26.75
C LYS A 272 55.19 -1.80 -27.44
N ALA A 273 54.72 -0.58 -27.18
CA ALA A 273 54.17 0.43 -28.09
C ALA A 273 53.37 0.03 -29.36
N SER A 274 52.12 0.49 -29.30
CA SER A 274 51.12 0.91 -30.31
C SER A 274 51.67 1.71 -31.52
N PRO A 275 50.80 2.08 -32.49
CA PRO A 275 50.10 3.36 -32.28
C PRO A 275 48.58 3.36 -32.61
N PRO A 276 47.87 4.34 -32.02
CA PRO A 276 46.43 4.56 -32.16
C PRO A 276 46.12 5.60 -33.24
N LYS A 277 44.83 5.80 -33.55
CA LYS A 277 44.35 6.97 -34.28
C LYS A 277 43.32 7.73 -33.43
N GLU A 278 43.83 8.74 -32.76
CA GLU A 278 43.13 9.94 -32.28
C GLU A 278 42.74 10.76 -33.56
N THR A 279 41.66 11.55 -33.60
CA THR A 279 41.68 12.94 -33.13
C THR A 279 40.38 13.69 -33.49
N GLN A 280 39.79 14.33 -32.46
CA GLN A 280 39.09 15.63 -32.37
C GLN A 280 37.63 15.85 -32.85
N GLU A 281 36.74 16.00 -31.85
CA GLU A 281 35.98 17.21 -31.41
C GLU A 281 36.34 18.60 -32.02
N PRO A 282 35.72 19.75 -31.64
CA PRO A 282 34.45 20.05 -30.95
C PRO A 282 33.66 21.23 -31.61
N GLY A 283 32.51 21.65 -31.06
CA GLY A 283 32.03 23.03 -31.29
C GLY A 283 30.58 23.40 -31.01
N SER A 284 30.27 23.71 -29.74
CA SER A 284 29.56 24.91 -29.26
C SER A 284 28.17 25.35 -29.82
N SER A 285 27.20 25.39 -28.91
CA SER A 285 26.32 26.53 -28.56
C SER A 285 25.56 27.29 -29.66
N LYS A 286 24.21 27.19 -29.65
CA LYS A 286 23.27 28.32 -29.49
C LYS A 286 21.80 27.89 -29.61
N SER A 287 20.97 28.32 -28.66
CA SER A 287 19.54 28.56 -28.89
C SER A 287 19.35 29.58 -30.04
N PRO A 288 18.19 29.59 -30.70
CA PRO A 288 17.27 30.68 -30.40
C PRO A 288 15.79 30.29 -30.33
N ASP A 289 15.12 31.10 -29.52
CA ASP A 289 13.73 31.50 -29.54
C ASP A 289 13.22 31.88 -30.94
N SER A 290 11.95 31.55 -31.23
CA SER A 290 10.85 32.47 -31.59
C SER A 290 9.88 31.96 -32.66
N SER A 291 8.59 32.07 -32.28
CA SER A 291 7.43 32.51 -33.07
C SER A 291 6.92 31.70 -34.28
N GLU A 292 5.75 31.10 -34.05
CA GLU A 292 4.46 31.51 -34.65
C GLU A 292 4.30 31.46 -36.19
N LYS A 293 3.45 30.53 -36.67
CA LYS A 293 2.45 30.85 -37.69
C LYS A 293 1.24 29.92 -37.70
N LYS A 294 0.07 30.54 -37.45
CA LYS A 294 -1.29 30.05 -37.71
C LYS A 294 -1.49 29.61 -39.17
N GLY A 295 -2.36 28.61 -39.37
CA GLY A 295 -3.58 28.87 -40.13
C GLY A 295 -4.00 27.86 -41.21
N SER A 296 -5.12 27.20 -40.91
CA SER A 296 -6.25 26.94 -41.83
C SER A 296 -6.17 25.77 -42.81
N SER A 297 -7.00 24.74 -42.60
CA SER A 297 -8.19 24.50 -43.43
C SER A 297 -9.00 23.32 -42.87
N ALA A 298 -10.20 23.60 -42.38
CA ALA A 298 -11.25 22.60 -42.20
C ALA A 298 -12.57 23.23 -42.65
N LYS A 299 -13.13 22.72 -43.75
CA LYS A 299 -14.39 23.15 -44.34
C LYS A 299 -15.38 21.98 -44.33
N ASN A 300 -16.38 22.14 -43.48
CA ASN A 300 -17.82 21.87 -43.60
C ASN A 300 -18.40 20.69 -44.42
N GLY A 301 -19.43 20.11 -43.78
CA GLY A 301 -20.62 19.46 -44.35
C GLY A 301 -21.19 18.49 -43.30
N ASP A 302 -21.98 18.90 -42.32
CA ASP A 302 -23.41 19.28 -42.35
C ASP A 302 -24.31 18.31 -43.14
N ALA A 303 -25.16 17.58 -42.41
CA ALA A 303 -26.55 17.37 -42.77
C ALA A 303 -27.35 16.91 -41.54
N SER A 304 -28.14 17.85 -41.04
CA SER A 304 -29.20 17.68 -40.05
C SER A 304 -30.33 16.75 -40.52
N SER A 305 -31.01 16.10 -39.57
CA SER A 305 -32.39 15.62 -39.71
C SER A 305 -33.24 16.21 -38.59
N LYS A 306 -34.27 16.94 -39.03
CA LYS A 306 -35.39 17.60 -38.31
C LYS A 306 -35.13 18.98 -37.72
#